data_AF-A0ABC8B9F7-F1
#
_entry.id   AF-A0ABC8B9F7-F1
#
_cell.length_a   1.000
_cell.length_b   1.000
_cell.length_c   1.000
_cell.angle_alpha   90.00
_cell.angle_beta   90.00
_cell.angle_gamma   90.00
#
_symmetry.space_group_name_H-M   'P 1'
#
loop_
_entity.id
_entity.type
_entity.pdbx_description
1 polymer ?
#
loop_
_entity_poly.entity_id
_entity_poly.type
_entity_poly.pdbx_seq_one_letter_code
_entity_poly.pdbx_strand_id
1 'polypeptide(L)'
;MNAPATLRQALHASHQKTLRSTHALGPVRNRLLSAQAFAAPLLTQAFFERFELPLDVEAFQLMTWRYDGSWKPNPLEQTLLQAALQNFASSNRSRFDPYSAILRTGGLRYWLIDSAQRRYKVEYKDRLDIDLEQFADFCHELDLGGQYQAHLDSVFKPSTPGAAKAVATVFIDGERDSVEVLAHIAMMKGDISEAAYQMLLSVVK
;
A
#
# COMPACT_ATOMS: atom_id res chain seq x y z
N MET A 1 20.56 -30.42 -20.08
CA MET A 1 20.18 -30.56 -18.66
C MET A 1 19.35 -31.83 -18.52
N ASN A 2 19.93 -32.94 -18.04
CA ASN A 2 19.20 -34.20 -17.82
C ASN A 2 18.85 -34.31 -16.33
N ALA A 3 17.83 -33.58 -15.88
CA ALA A 3 17.28 -33.79 -14.54
C ALA A 3 16.67 -35.20 -14.44
N PRO A 4 16.82 -35.90 -13.29
CA PRO A 4 16.24 -37.22 -13.07
C PRO A 4 14.75 -37.26 -13.43
N ALA A 5 14.29 -38.37 -14.02
CA ALA A 5 12.89 -38.49 -14.44
C ALA A 5 11.90 -38.29 -13.28
N THR A 6 12.28 -38.72 -12.07
CA THR A 6 11.53 -38.53 -10.83
C THR A 6 11.35 -37.05 -10.47
N LEU A 7 12.41 -36.25 -10.59
CA LEU A 7 12.38 -34.81 -10.29
C LEU A 7 11.52 -34.05 -11.31
N ARG A 8 11.56 -34.46 -12.59
CA ARG A 8 10.69 -33.91 -13.63
C ARG A 8 9.21 -34.23 -13.39
N GLN A 9 8.90 -35.46 -12.95
CA GLN A 9 7.53 -35.85 -12.59
C GLN A 9 7.04 -35.08 -11.36
N ALA A 10 7.87 -34.90 -10.34
CA ALA A 10 7.55 -34.13 -9.14
C ALA A 10 7.28 -32.64 -9.46
N LEU A 11 8.12 -32.02 -10.31
CA LEU A 11 7.88 -30.66 -10.80
C LEU A 11 6.54 -30.55 -11.55
N HIS A 12 6.24 -31.51 -12.42
CA HIS A 12 4.99 -31.48 -13.17
C HIS A 12 3.77 -31.60 -12.24
N ALA A 13 3.84 -32.48 -11.24
CA ALA A 13 2.77 -32.64 -10.25
C ALA A 13 2.56 -31.37 -9.41
N SER A 14 3.63 -30.76 -8.91
CA SER A 14 3.57 -29.51 -8.12
C SER A 14 3.08 -28.31 -8.96
N HIS A 15 3.44 -28.22 -10.24
CA HIS A 15 2.84 -27.26 -11.17
C HIS A 15 1.32 -27.44 -11.29
N GLN A 16 0.82 -28.67 -11.39
CA GLN A 16 -0.62 -28.93 -11.44
C GLN A 16 -1.34 -28.50 -10.16
N LYS A 17 -0.73 -28.70 -8.99
CA LYS A 17 -1.27 -28.20 -7.71
C LYS A 17 -1.34 -26.68 -7.71
N THR A 18 -0.25 -26.01 -8.10
CA THR A 18 -0.16 -24.54 -8.20
C THR A 18 -1.22 -23.94 -9.12
N LEU A 19 -1.54 -24.59 -10.23
CA LEU A 19 -2.62 -24.16 -11.14
C LEU A 19 -3.99 -24.23 -10.46
N ARG A 20 -4.27 -25.30 -9.72
CA ARG A 20 -5.53 -25.46 -8.96
C ARG A 20 -5.64 -24.40 -7.86
N SER A 21 -4.56 -24.17 -7.12
CA SER A 21 -4.50 -23.17 -6.05
C SER A 21 -4.67 -21.75 -6.59
N THR A 22 -4.00 -21.41 -7.71
CA THR A 22 -4.22 -20.15 -8.42
C THR A 22 -5.67 -19.96 -8.84
N HIS A 23 -6.30 -20.99 -9.41
CA HIS A 23 -7.71 -20.94 -9.81
C HIS A 23 -8.63 -20.75 -8.60
N ALA A 24 -8.37 -21.43 -7.48
CA ALA A 24 -9.12 -21.29 -6.24
C ALA A 24 -8.97 -19.89 -5.60
N LEU A 25 -7.80 -19.26 -5.74
CA LEU A 25 -7.53 -17.90 -5.26
C LEU A 25 -8.14 -16.80 -6.14
N GLY A 26 -8.37 -17.08 -7.43
CA GLY A 26 -8.88 -16.12 -8.41
C GLY A 26 -10.11 -15.34 -7.92
N PRO A 27 -11.19 -16.01 -7.46
CA PRO A 27 -12.39 -15.32 -6.96
C PRO A 27 -12.13 -14.37 -5.78
N VAL A 28 -11.21 -14.72 -4.88
CA VAL A 28 -10.88 -13.87 -3.72
C VAL A 28 -10.05 -12.67 -4.18
N ARG A 29 -9.04 -12.90 -5.03
CA ARG A 29 -8.18 -11.84 -5.59
C ARG A 29 -8.99 -10.84 -6.43
N ASN A 30 -9.95 -11.31 -7.21
CA ASN A 30 -10.78 -10.45 -8.07
C ASN A 30 -11.69 -9.49 -7.28
N ARG A 31 -11.95 -9.77 -6.00
CA ARG A 31 -12.73 -8.90 -5.11
C ARG A 31 -11.87 -7.82 -4.43
N LEU A 32 -10.56 -7.99 -4.42
CA LEU A 32 -9.65 -7.03 -3.82
C LEU A 32 -9.50 -5.83 -4.77
N LEU A 33 -9.87 -4.66 -4.26
CA LEU A 33 -9.60 -3.39 -4.92
C LEU A 33 -8.27 -2.88 -4.39
N SER A 34 -7.47 -2.22 -5.22
CA SER A 34 -6.33 -1.47 -4.71
C SER A 34 -6.84 -0.32 -3.81
N ALA A 35 -6.01 0.10 -2.86
CA ALA A 35 -6.35 1.23 -2.00
C ALA A 35 -6.72 2.48 -2.81
N GLN A 36 -6.03 2.71 -3.93
CA GLN A 36 -6.34 3.81 -4.86
C GLN A 36 -7.70 3.63 -5.52
N ALA A 37 -7.98 2.47 -6.13
CA ALA A 37 -9.25 2.23 -6.83
C ALA A 37 -10.46 2.28 -5.87
N PHE A 38 -10.26 1.95 -4.59
CA PHE A 38 -11.29 2.05 -3.56
C PHE A 38 -11.46 3.50 -3.06
N ALA A 39 -10.37 4.16 -2.65
CA ALA A 39 -10.44 5.39 -1.87
C ALA A 39 -10.49 6.66 -2.74
N ALA A 40 -9.88 6.67 -3.93
CA ALA A 40 -9.87 7.85 -4.80
C ALA A 40 -11.27 8.37 -5.16
N PRO A 41 -12.24 7.54 -5.60
CA PRO A 41 -13.59 8.02 -5.92
C PRO A 41 -14.32 8.52 -4.67
N LEU A 42 -14.19 7.82 -3.54
CA LEU A 42 -14.83 8.20 -2.27
C LEU A 42 -14.29 9.55 -1.77
N LEU A 43 -12.97 9.73 -1.80
CA LEU A 43 -12.33 10.98 -1.39
C LEU A 43 -12.72 12.12 -2.31
N THR A 44 -12.69 11.91 -3.63
CA THR A 44 -13.03 12.96 -4.62
C THR A 44 -14.47 13.44 -4.42
N GLN A 45 -15.41 12.51 -4.23
CA GLN A 45 -16.81 12.86 -3.99
C GLN A 45 -16.97 13.62 -2.67
N ALA A 46 -16.46 13.06 -1.56
CA ALA A 46 -16.61 13.67 -0.24
C ALA A 46 -15.90 15.04 -0.16
N PHE A 47 -14.77 15.20 -0.87
CA PHE A 47 -14.06 16.47 -0.94
C PHE A 47 -14.90 17.53 -1.66
N PHE A 48 -15.52 17.17 -2.78
CA PHE A 48 -16.43 18.07 -3.51
C PHE A 48 -17.63 18.47 -2.64
N GLU A 49 -18.24 17.52 -1.93
CA GLU A 49 -19.37 17.80 -1.03
C GLU A 49 -18.98 18.73 0.15
N ARG A 50 -17.76 18.62 0.66
CA ARG A 50 -17.28 19.42 1.81
C ARG A 50 -16.75 20.80 1.44
N PHE A 51 -16.00 20.88 0.35
CA PHE A 51 -15.24 22.07 -0.03
C PHE A 51 -15.74 22.74 -1.32
N GLU A 52 -16.75 22.16 -1.99
CA GLU A 52 -17.33 22.66 -3.25
C GLU A 52 -16.32 22.83 -4.39
N LEU A 53 -15.20 22.10 -4.31
CA LEU A 53 -14.09 22.19 -5.25
C LEU A 53 -13.91 20.86 -6.00
N PRO A 54 -14.13 20.83 -7.32
CA PRO A 54 -13.82 19.65 -8.11
C PRO A 54 -12.30 19.59 -8.29
N LEU A 55 -11.66 18.62 -7.63
CA LEU A 55 -10.23 18.41 -7.77
C LEU A 55 -9.87 16.93 -7.85
N ASP A 56 -8.81 16.67 -8.61
CA ASP A 56 -8.16 15.38 -8.64
C ASP A 56 -7.27 15.24 -7.40
N VAL A 57 -7.67 14.34 -6.50
CA VAL A 57 -7.03 14.09 -5.20
C VAL A 57 -5.62 13.51 -5.32
N GLU A 58 -5.21 13.10 -6.53
CA GLU A 58 -3.85 12.66 -6.85
C GLU A 58 -3.00 13.77 -7.50
N ALA A 59 -3.66 14.75 -8.14
CA ALA A 59 -3.00 15.91 -8.72
C ALA A 59 -2.66 17.00 -7.68
N PHE A 60 -3.26 16.93 -6.50
CA PHE A 60 -2.99 17.79 -5.35
C PHE A 60 -2.36 17.02 -4.21
N GLN A 61 -1.62 17.74 -3.37
CA GLN A 61 -0.87 17.20 -2.25
C GLN A 61 -1.07 18.01 -0.99
N LEU A 62 -1.03 17.33 0.15
CA LEU A 62 -0.70 17.95 1.42
C LEU A 62 0.82 18.01 1.54
N MET A 63 1.33 19.23 1.70
CA MET A 63 2.72 19.47 2.03
C MET A 63 2.81 19.92 3.49
N THR A 64 3.54 19.15 4.29
CA THR A 64 3.85 19.50 5.68
C THR A 64 5.29 19.99 5.76
N TRP A 65 5.50 21.20 6.24
CA TRP A 65 6.84 21.74 6.43
C TRP A 65 7.53 21.05 7.61
N ARG A 66 8.73 20.52 7.38
CA ARG A 66 9.50 19.72 8.34
C ARG A 66 10.99 19.95 8.17
N TYR A 67 11.76 19.51 9.16
CA TYR A 67 13.21 19.59 9.17
C TYR A 67 13.83 18.22 9.45
N ASP A 68 14.97 17.95 8.84
CA ASP A 68 15.77 16.77 9.15
C ASP A 68 16.57 16.93 10.45
N GLY A 69 17.33 15.90 10.84
CA GLY A 69 18.18 15.94 12.04
C GLY A 69 19.31 16.98 12.00
N SER A 70 19.61 17.54 10.83
CA SER A 70 20.57 18.64 10.65
C SER A 70 19.90 20.01 10.61
N TRP A 71 18.60 20.09 10.87
CA TRP A 71 17.80 21.31 10.74
C TRP A 71 17.82 21.88 9.31
N LYS A 72 17.81 21.01 8.30
CA LYS A 72 17.56 21.43 6.90
C LYS A 72 16.09 21.17 6.55
N PRO A 73 15.44 22.05 5.77
CA PRO A 73 14.08 21.79 5.32
C PRO A 73 14.02 20.47 4.57
N ASN A 74 13.12 19.61 5.03
CA ASN A 74 12.82 18.31 4.45
C ASN A 74 11.29 18.14 4.44
N PRO A 75 10.57 18.95 3.64
CA PRO A 75 9.11 18.94 3.61
C PRO A 75 8.61 17.54 3.24
N LEU A 76 7.51 17.13 3.86
CA LEU A 76 6.81 15.91 3.48
C LEU A 76 5.72 16.29 2.47
N GLU A 77 5.85 15.77 1.25
CA GLU A 77 4.89 15.94 0.15
C GLU A 77 4.18 14.61 -0.10
N GLN A 78 2.84 14.60 0.05
CA GLN A 78 2.00 13.42 -0.16
C GLN A 78 0.74 13.83 -0.91
N THR A 79 0.28 13.03 -1.87
CA THR A 79 -1.02 13.31 -2.50
C THR A 79 -2.14 13.36 -1.46
N LEU A 80 -3.22 14.10 -1.73
CA LEU A 80 -4.34 14.16 -0.80
C LEU A 80 -4.92 12.77 -0.52
N LEU A 81 -4.93 11.90 -1.54
CA LEU A 81 -5.28 10.49 -1.38
C LEU A 81 -4.38 9.75 -0.38
N GLN A 82 -3.07 9.87 -0.51
CA GLN A 82 -2.12 9.22 0.41
C GLN A 82 -2.28 9.75 1.84
N ALA A 83 -2.45 11.06 1.98
CA ALA A 83 -2.61 11.70 3.27
C ALA A 83 -3.92 11.26 3.95
N ALA A 84 -5.03 11.20 3.21
CA ALA A 84 -6.33 10.78 3.72
C ALA A 84 -6.36 9.28 4.09
N LEU A 85 -5.68 8.41 3.33
CA LEU A 85 -5.54 6.98 3.66
C LEU A 85 -4.81 6.72 4.98
N GLN A 86 -3.95 7.65 5.42
CA GLN A 86 -3.26 7.58 6.71
C GLN A 86 -4.14 8.02 7.89
N ASN A 87 -5.38 8.47 7.62
CA ASN A 87 -6.43 8.78 8.58
C ASN A 87 -6.02 9.79 9.68
N PHE A 88 -5.03 10.65 9.42
CA PHE A 88 -4.50 11.69 10.31
C PHE A 88 -4.72 11.39 11.81
N ALA A 89 -3.82 10.60 12.40
CA ALA A 89 -3.87 10.30 13.83
C ALA A 89 -4.09 11.59 14.64
N SER A 90 -4.97 11.56 15.64
CA SER A 90 -5.41 12.73 16.41
C SER A 90 -4.25 13.54 17.02
N SER A 91 -3.09 12.92 17.25
CA SER A 91 -1.86 13.58 17.70
C SER A 91 -1.26 14.57 16.68
N ASN A 92 -1.63 14.49 15.41
CA ASN A 92 -1.05 15.28 14.32
C ASN A 92 -1.94 16.47 13.90
N ARG A 93 -3.11 16.65 14.51
CA ARG A 93 -4.11 17.64 14.06
C ARG A 93 -3.81 19.09 14.44
N SER A 94 -2.99 19.33 15.46
CA SER A 94 -2.86 20.67 16.06
C SER A 94 -1.49 21.32 15.87
N ARG A 95 -0.67 20.86 14.92
CA ARG A 95 0.71 21.35 14.76
C ARG A 95 1.19 21.35 13.31
N PHE A 96 0.40 21.91 12.41
CA PHE A 96 0.94 22.27 11.10
C PHE A 96 1.83 23.50 11.25
N ASP A 97 3.04 23.41 10.69
CA ASP A 97 3.91 24.57 10.54
C ASP A 97 3.22 25.58 9.60
N PRO A 98 3.35 26.91 9.81
CA PRO A 98 2.68 27.93 8.99
C PRO A 98 3.02 27.90 7.50
N TYR A 99 4.14 27.27 7.10
CA TYR A 99 4.50 27.05 5.70
C TYR A 99 3.92 25.76 5.14
N SER A 100 3.19 24.96 5.90
CA SER A 100 2.46 23.81 5.38
C SER A 100 1.27 24.30 4.54
N ALA A 101 0.90 23.55 3.50
CA ALA A 101 -0.18 23.94 2.60
C ALA A 101 -0.73 22.73 1.82
N ILE A 102 -1.94 22.92 1.28
CA ILE A 102 -2.45 22.08 0.19
C ILE A 102 -2.16 22.81 -1.13
N LEU A 103 -1.52 22.12 -2.07
CA LEU A 103 -1.12 22.68 -3.36
C LEU A 103 -1.05 21.60 -4.43
N ARG A 104 -0.85 21.99 -5.69
CA ARG A 104 -0.61 21.03 -6.77
C ARG A 104 0.67 20.22 -6.51
N THR A 105 0.67 18.94 -6.87
CA THR A 105 1.85 18.08 -6.81
C THR A 105 3.03 18.70 -7.56
N GLY A 106 4.20 18.78 -6.90
CA GLY A 106 5.40 19.44 -7.44
C GLY A 106 5.31 20.97 -7.49
N GLY A 107 4.32 21.57 -6.82
CA GLY A 107 4.13 23.01 -6.76
C GLY A 107 4.92 23.72 -5.67
N LEU A 108 5.72 23.00 -4.87
CA LEU A 108 6.58 23.59 -3.85
C LEU A 108 7.91 24.06 -4.46
N ARG A 109 8.31 25.29 -4.16
CA ARG A 109 9.67 25.78 -4.40
C ARG A 109 10.19 26.47 -3.16
N TYR A 110 11.43 26.18 -2.78
CA TYR A 110 12.09 26.89 -1.70
C TYR A 110 13.59 26.99 -1.94
N TRP A 111 14.19 28.06 -1.43
CA TRP A 111 15.65 28.26 -1.50
C TRP A 111 16.14 29.10 -0.33
N LEU A 112 17.39 28.87 0.04
CA LEU A 112 18.05 29.58 1.11
C LEU A 112 18.30 31.03 0.68
N ILE A 113 17.82 31.98 1.48
CA ILE A 113 18.04 33.42 1.26
C ILE A 113 19.02 34.01 2.27
N ASP A 114 19.26 33.33 3.39
CA ASP A 114 20.19 33.74 4.43
C ASP A 114 20.75 32.51 5.13
N SER A 115 22.04 32.21 4.91
CA SER A 115 22.70 31.03 5.48
C SER A 115 23.01 31.18 6.97
N ALA A 116 23.25 32.40 7.44
CA ALA A 116 23.55 32.66 8.85
C ALA A 116 22.30 32.50 9.72
N GLN A 117 21.16 32.99 9.23
CA GLN A 117 19.87 32.89 9.93
C GLN A 117 19.02 31.68 9.51
N ARG A 118 19.51 30.86 8.57
CA ARG A 118 18.80 29.70 7.99
C ARG A 118 17.40 30.06 7.48
N ARG A 119 17.24 31.25 6.88
CA ARG A 119 15.95 31.69 6.31
C ARG A 119 15.81 31.17 4.90
N TYR A 120 14.63 30.64 4.61
CA TYR A 120 14.24 30.16 3.29
C TYR A 120 13.11 31.03 2.75
N LYS A 121 13.15 31.32 1.45
CA LYS A 121 11.97 31.80 0.73
C LYS A 121 11.19 30.57 0.27
N VAL A 122 9.87 30.61 0.42
CA VAL A 122 8.96 29.53 0.02
C VAL A 122 7.93 30.09 -0.95
N GLU A 123 7.69 29.36 -2.03
CA GLU A 123 6.70 29.67 -3.05
C GLU A 123 5.83 28.44 -3.33
N TYR A 124 4.53 28.68 -3.51
CA TYR A 124 3.55 27.67 -3.81
C TYR A 124 2.92 27.94 -5.17
N LYS A 125 2.79 26.90 -5.98
CA LYS A 125 1.99 26.91 -7.21
C LYS A 125 0.64 26.27 -6.93
N ASP A 126 -0.44 26.94 -7.36
CA ASP A 126 -1.83 26.46 -7.25
C ASP A 126 -2.19 26.03 -5.81
N ARG A 127 -1.80 26.86 -4.83
CA ARG A 127 -2.17 26.66 -3.42
C ARG A 127 -3.69 26.80 -3.26
N LEU A 128 -4.29 25.88 -2.52
CA LEU A 128 -5.69 25.96 -2.12
C LEU A 128 -5.82 26.74 -0.81
N ASP A 129 -6.88 27.54 -0.71
CA ASP A 129 -7.25 28.27 0.50
C ASP A 129 -8.14 27.40 1.40
N ILE A 130 -7.55 26.32 1.90
CA ILE A 130 -8.20 25.36 2.80
C ILE A 130 -7.36 25.26 4.06
N ASP A 131 -8.01 25.40 5.21
CA ASP A 131 -7.34 25.23 6.49
C ASP A 131 -6.92 23.77 6.68
N LEU A 132 -5.69 23.55 7.15
CA LEU A 132 -5.13 22.21 7.26
C LEU A 132 -5.75 21.41 8.41
N GLU A 133 -6.20 22.07 9.47
CA GLU A 133 -6.94 21.42 10.54
C GLU A 133 -8.32 20.98 10.02
N GLN A 134 -8.98 21.84 9.24
CA GLN A 134 -10.24 21.48 8.55
C GLN A 134 -10.07 20.29 7.61
N PHE A 135 -8.99 20.22 6.83
CA PHE A 135 -8.69 19.07 5.98
C PHE A 135 -8.40 17.80 6.80
N ALA A 136 -7.65 17.92 7.89
CA ALA A 136 -7.34 16.79 8.77
C ALA A 136 -8.61 16.23 9.43
N ASP A 137 -9.51 17.09 9.91
CA ASP A 137 -10.79 16.69 10.47
C ASP A 137 -11.70 16.04 9.41
N PHE A 138 -11.75 16.60 8.21
CA PHE A 138 -12.46 15.98 7.08
C PHE A 138 -11.96 14.56 6.80
N CYS A 139 -10.64 14.35 6.73
CA CYS A 139 -10.08 13.02 6.47
C CYS A 139 -10.42 12.03 7.59
N HIS A 140 -10.47 12.50 8.84
CA HIS A 140 -10.84 11.68 9.97
C HIS A 140 -12.32 11.32 10.00
N GLU A 141 -13.20 12.29 9.74
CA GLU A 141 -14.65 12.07 9.63
C GLU A 141 -14.97 11.07 8.52
N LEU A 142 -14.25 11.15 7.40
CA LEU A 142 -14.40 10.21 6.30
C LEU A 142 -13.87 8.81 6.64
N ASP A 143 -12.86 8.70 7.51
CA ASP A 143 -12.28 7.43 7.97
C ASP A 143 -11.96 6.44 6.82
N LEU A 144 -11.30 6.91 5.75
CA LEU A 144 -10.97 6.05 4.60
C LEU A 144 -10.11 4.85 5.00
N GLY A 145 -9.26 5.01 6.02
CA GLY A 145 -8.48 3.91 6.60
C GLY A 145 -9.38 2.82 7.16
N GLY A 146 -10.37 3.17 7.98
CA GLY A 146 -11.36 2.24 8.51
C GLY A 146 -12.23 1.61 7.43
N GLN A 147 -12.70 2.40 6.46
CA GLN A 147 -13.49 1.90 5.33
C GLN A 147 -12.71 0.88 4.47
N TYR A 148 -11.44 1.16 4.17
CA TYR A 148 -10.61 0.22 3.41
C TYR A 148 -10.26 -1.02 4.23
N GLN A 149 -10.04 -0.89 5.54
CA GLN A 149 -9.86 -2.03 6.43
C GLN A 149 -11.10 -2.93 6.45
N ALA A 150 -12.31 -2.35 6.50
CA ALA A 150 -13.56 -3.10 6.39
C ALA A 150 -13.70 -3.80 5.03
N HIS A 151 -13.27 -3.16 3.94
CA HIS A 151 -13.20 -3.81 2.62
C HIS A 151 -12.26 -5.02 2.63
N LEU A 152 -11.04 -4.88 3.17
CA LEU A 152 -10.09 -5.99 3.31
C LEU A 152 -10.69 -7.14 4.12
N ASP A 153 -11.33 -6.85 5.25
CA ASP A 153 -11.98 -7.88 6.06
C ASP A 153 -13.16 -8.53 5.33
N SER A 154 -13.91 -7.80 4.50
CA SER A 154 -14.97 -8.39 3.68
C SER A 154 -14.45 -9.39 2.64
N VAL A 155 -13.22 -9.18 2.15
CA VAL A 155 -12.56 -10.03 1.14
C VAL A 155 -11.89 -11.24 1.80
N PHE A 156 -11.14 -11.02 2.88
CA PHE A 156 -10.29 -12.05 3.50
C PHE A 156 -10.90 -12.73 4.72
N LYS A 157 -11.84 -12.06 5.41
CA LYS A 157 -12.53 -12.57 6.60
C LYS A 157 -14.05 -12.48 6.44
N PRO A 158 -14.62 -13.08 5.38
CA PRO A 158 -16.06 -13.05 5.16
C PRO A 158 -16.82 -13.61 6.37
N SER A 159 -17.92 -12.95 6.74
CA SER A 159 -18.69 -13.22 7.97
C SER A 159 -19.38 -14.60 7.99
N THR A 160 -19.36 -15.34 6.89
CA THR A 160 -19.92 -16.69 6.80
C THR A 160 -19.11 -17.66 7.68
N PRO A 161 -19.75 -18.48 8.53
CA PRO A 161 -19.05 -19.44 9.39
C PRO A 161 -18.08 -20.32 8.60
N GLY A 162 -16.82 -20.36 9.03
CA GLY A 162 -15.76 -21.15 8.39
C GLY A 162 -15.15 -20.54 7.12
N ALA A 163 -15.75 -19.50 6.53
CA ALA A 163 -15.27 -18.94 5.27
C ALA A 163 -13.91 -18.21 5.41
N ALA A 164 -13.67 -17.48 6.50
CA ALA A 164 -12.38 -16.87 6.78
C ALA A 164 -11.24 -17.93 6.88
N LYS A 165 -11.52 -19.07 7.52
CA LYS A 165 -10.58 -20.18 7.61
C LYS A 165 -10.33 -20.80 6.23
N ALA A 166 -11.39 -20.99 5.43
CA ALA A 166 -11.26 -21.50 4.07
C ALA A 166 -10.40 -20.58 3.19
N VAL A 167 -10.61 -19.26 3.26
CA VAL A 167 -9.77 -18.29 2.53
C VAL A 167 -8.31 -18.41 2.98
N ALA A 168 -8.04 -18.39 4.29
CA ALA A 168 -6.68 -18.53 4.83
C ALA A 168 -6.01 -19.84 4.37
N THR A 169 -6.72 -20.97 4.41
CA THR A 169 -6.23 -22.27 3.95
C THR A 169 -5.84 -22.23 2.48
N VAL A 170 -6.69 -21.69 1.59
CA VAL A 170 -6.40 -21.63 0.16
C VAL A 170 -5.17 -20.75 -0.13
N PHE A 171 -4.95 -19.66 0.62
CA PHE A 171 -3.73 -18.85 0.51
C PHE A 171 -2.49 -19.60 0.99
N ILE A 172 -2.56 -20.24 2.17
CA ILE A 172 -1.44 -21.00 2.73
C ILE A 172 -1.05 -22.15 1.79
N ASP A 173 -2.03 -22.89 1.28
CA ASP A 173 -1.79 -24.02 0.39
C ASP A 173 -1.23 -23.55 -0.97
N GLY A 174 -1.70 -22.41 -1.48
CA GLY A 174 -1.11 -21.80 -2.68
C GLY A 174 0.35 -21.39 -2.52
N GLU A 175 0.73 -20.82 -1.37
CA GLU A 175 2.13 -20.50 -1.07
C GLU A 175 2.98 -21.77 -0.90
N ARG A 176 2.45 -22.81 -0.24
CA ARG A 176 3.12 -24.12 -0.11
C ARG A 176 3.39 -24.76 -1.47
N ASP A 177 2.39 -24.77 -2.35
CA ASP A 177 2.51 -25.30 -3.71
C ASP A 177 3.58 -24.52 -4.50
N SER A 178 3.62 -23.20 -4.37
CA SER A 178 4.63 -22.33 -5.00
C SER A 178 6.04 -22.65 -4.51
N VAL A 179 6.23 -22.81 -3.19
CA VAL A 179 7.53 -23.19 -2.61
C VAL A 179 7.96 -24.59 -3.06
N GLU A 180 7.04 -25.56 -3.15
CA GLU A 180 7.32 -26.91 -3.67
C GLU A 180 7.88 -26.84 -5.10
N VAL A 181 7.24 -26.07 -5.99
CA VAL A 181 7.70 -25.83 -7.36
C VAL A 181 9.09 -25.20 -7.40
N LEU A 182 9.31 -24.13 -6.62
CA LEU A 182 10.58 -23.43 -6.59
C LEU A 182 11.72 -24.31 -6.06
N ALA A 183 11.44 -25.15 -5.06
CA ALA A 183 12.41 -26.12 -4.53
C ALA A 183 12.82 -27.14 -5.61
N HIS A 184 11.87 -27.67 -6.39
CA HIS A 184 12.19 -28.56 -7.51
C HIS A 184 13.05 -27.87 -8.58
N ILE A 185 12.69 -26.64 -8.96
CA ILE A 185 13.45 -25.87 -9.98
C ILE A 185 14.87 -25.60 -9.49
N ALA A 186 15.03 -25.16 -8.25
CA ALA A 186 16.34 -24.88 -7.65
C ALA A 186 17.20 -26.15 -7.59
N MET A 187 16.63 -27.28 -7.19
CA MET A 187 17.33 -28.57 -7.19
C MET A 187 17.74 -29.01 -8.61
N MET A 188 16.86 -28.82 -9.61
CA MET A 188 17.16 -29.14 -11.02
C MET A 188 18.27 -28.27 -11.61
N LYS A 189 18.39 -27.03 -11.14
CA LYS A 189 19.44 -26.08 -11.55
C LYS A 189 20.75 -26.27 -10.80
N GLY A 190 20.73 -26.98 -9.66
CA GLY A 190 21.87 -27.09 -8.76
C GLY A 190 22.08 -25.86 -7.88
N ASP A 191 21.04 -25.02 -7.72
CA ASP A 191 21.08 -23.79 -6.91
C ASP A 191 21.06 -24.11 -5.40
N ILE A 192 20.63 -25.32 -5.02
CA ILE A 192 20.54 -25.78 -3.63
C ILE A 192 21.12 -27.20 -3.46
N SER A 193 21.52 -27.54 -2.24
CA SER A 193 21.95 -28.89 -1.89
C SER A 193 20.75 -29.82 -1.67
N GLU A 194 20.97 -31.14 -1.77
CA GLU A 194 19.96 -32.16 -1.46
C GLU A 194 19.41 -32.01 -0.04
N ALA A 195 20.27 -31.68 0.95
CA ALA A 195 19.84 -31.46 2.33
C ALA A 195 18.89 -30.25 2.46
N ALA A 196 19.20 -29.15 1.76
CA ALA A 196 18.32 -27.97 1.72
C ALA A 196 17.00 -28.28 1.00
N TYR A 197 17.05 -29.04 -0.08
CA TYR A 197 15.88 -29.48 -0.82
C TYR A 197 14.94 -30.35 0.03
N GLN A 198 15.46 -31.36 0.74
CA GLN A 198 14.65 -32.19 1.64
C GLN A 198 14.06 -31.39 2.81
N MET A 199 14.80 -30.41 3.33
CA MET A 199 14.30 -29.51 4.36
C MET A 199 13.11 -28.69 3.83
N LEU A 200 13.23 -28.05 2.67
CA LEU A 200 12.13 -27.29 2.06
C LEU A 200 10.89 -28.17 1.82
N LEU A 201 11.07 -29.38 1.28
CA LEU A 201 9.98 -30.33 1.06
C LEU A 201 9.33 -30.84 2.35
N SER A 202 10.01 -30.76 3.50
CA SER A 202 9.44 -31.14 4.79
C SER A 202 8.51 -30.07 5.35
N VAL A 203 8.71 -28.79 4.98
CA VAL A 203 7.98 -27.62 5.51
C VAL A 203 6.73 -27.30 4.68
N VAL A 204 6.71 -27.67 3.39
CA VAL A 204 5.58 -27.43 2.48
C VAL A 204 4.48 -28.51 2.54
N LYS A 205 4.58 -29.44 3.51
CA LYS A 205 3.55 -30.44 3.80
C LYS A 205 2.38 -29.89 4.60
#